data_AF-A0A957HH36-F1
#
_entry.id   AF-A0A957HH36-F1
#
_cell.length_a   1.000
_cell.length_b   1.000
_cell.length_c   1.000
_cell.angle_alpha   90.00
_cell.angle_beta   90.00
_cell.angle_gamma   90.00
#
_symmetry.space_group_name_H-M   'P 1'
#
loop_
_entity.id
_entity.type
_entity.pdbx_description
1 polymer ?
#
loop_
_entity_poly.entity_id
_entity_poly.type
_entity_poly.pdbx_seq_one_letter_code
_entity_poly.pdbx_strand_id
1 'polypeptide(L)'
;MEQLINKRRVVWGGVCAVLVCLVAMYVLPTQAAPEQDITAVIQSHPPLTTMNGTAVLAANQVDHAQVADDTACRLCHADTEASVVFPSGETVSAQVDLAVLAGSAHGDAASDPLACSSCHQPINNYQQPHEPVSADTLREYELTQSTNCETCHVQPHITSHPGPESENAVGCTDCHGSHDVLTVDEWQTGAGTEACTDCHVAQDVPIVEAAQLTEIIQAGLFTQKVDNSYCLSCHSQEGLEFTFPNGDTLDLTIDANALHDSVHGAGNSWQPLACTDCHEDVRFPHEPVTAESAREYNLQQYPLCGRCHETNYDQTLDDVHGAALAEDELEAAVCTDCHGAHDTPIPDEPRERISFTCEQCHSTIFDEYASSVHGAALLSESNPDVPTCINCHGVHNISDPTTAAFRIRSPELCAECHADVELMEKYDISTEVFDTYVADFHGTTVTLFEHQDPDAETNKAVCYDCHGVHAIMDPDDPDAGIKANLLETCQQCHPDATANFPDSWTSHFEPSLQHNPMVYLVNLFYQIVIPATVGFFGFMVATDIYRRIRLRLRG
;
A
#
# COMPACT_ATOMS: atom_id res chain seq x y z
N MET A 1 -16.29 12.23 21.34
CA MET A 1 -17.01 13.45 21.76
C MET A 1 -18.11 13.22 22.82
N GLU A 2 -19.12 12.35 22.63
CA GLU A 2 -20.23 12.19 23.60
C GLU A 2 -19.91 11.46 24.92
N GLN A 3 -18.82 10.68 24.99
CA GLN A 3 -18.51 9.86 26.17
C GLN A 3 -17.65 10.56 27.24
N LEU A 4 -16.84 11.56 26.86
CA LEU A 4 -15.96 12.28 27.79
C LEU A 4 -16.68 13.45 28.48
N ILE A 5 -17.57 14.15 27.77
CA ILE A 5 -18.40 15.25 28.33
C ILE A 5 -19.46 14.72 29.32
N ASN A 6 -19.79 13.42 29.27
CA ASN A 6 -20.91 12.85 30.02
C ASN A 6 -20.62 12.51 31.50
N LYS A 7 -19.35 12.34 31.91
CA LYS A 7 -19.03 11.86 33.27
C LYS A 7 -19.09 12.93 34.37
N ARG A 8 -18.93 14.22 34.05
CA ARG A 8 -18.99 15.32 35.06
C ARG A 8 -20.33 16.10 35.10
N ARG A 9 -21.23 15.98 34.10
CA ARG A 9 -22.54 16.68 34.07
C ARG A 9 -23.63 16.06 34.99
N VAL A 10 -23.40 14.87 35.54
CA VAL A 10 -24.40 14.12 36.34
C VAL A 10 -24.73 14.80 37.68
N VAL A 11 -23.88 15.69 38.19
CA VAL A 11 -24.09 16.31 39.52
C VAL A 11 -25.01 17.54 39.49
N TRP A 12 -25.22 18.18 38.32
CA TRP A 12 -26.02 19.42 38.21
C TRP A 12 -27.27 19.33 37.32
N GLY A 13 -27.47 18.22 36.58
CA GLY A 13 -28.61 18.04 35.67
C GLY A 13 -29.97 17.76 36.32
N GLY A 14 -30.02 17.47 37.63
CA GLY A 14 -31.23 17.01 38.32
C GLY A 14 -32.34 18.06 38.53
N VAL A 15 -32.04 19.35 38.42
CA VAL A 15 -33.00 20.42 38.80
C VAL A 15 -33.76 21.00 37.61
N CYS A 16 -33.23 20.92 36.37
CA CYS A 16 -33.91 21.45 35.18
C CYS A 16 -34.88 20.45 34.51
N ALA A 17 -34.69 19.14 34.69
CA ALA A 17 -35.47 18.11 33.98
C ALA A 17 -36.94 18.03 34.40
N VAL A 18 -37.32 18.52 35.59
CA VAL A 18 -38.69 18.40 36.11
C VAL A 18 -39.64 19.47 35.55
N LEU A 19 -39.12 20.60 35.05
CA LEU A 19 -39.95 21.71 34.55
C LEU A 19 -40.26 21.62 33.05
N VAL A 20 -39.43 20.94 32.25
CA VAL A 20 -39.59 20.85 30.78
C VAL A 20 -40.61 19.76 30.39
N CYS A 21 -40.74 18.68 31.17
CA CYS A 21 -41.65 17.57 30.87
C CYS A 21 -43.14 17.90 30.98
N LEU A 22 -43.53 18.99 31.66
CA LEU A 22 -44.95 19.36 31.83
C LEU A 22 -45.52 20.21 30.68
N VAL A 23 -44.67 20.74 29.79
CA VAL A 23 -45.12 21.59 28.67
C VAL A 23 -45.19 20.82 27.34
N ALA A 24 -44.47 19.72 27.19
CA ALA A 24 -44.42 18.92 25.95
C ALA A 24 -45.65 18.02 25.71
N MET A 25 -46.59 17.90 26.66
CA MET A 25 -47.73 16.97 26.54
C MET A 25 -48.96 17.52 25.77
N TYR A 26 -48.94 18.75 25.22
CA TYR A 26 -50.17 19.34 24.68
C TYR A 26 -50.15 19.95 23.27
N VAL A 27 -49.03 19.96 22.53
CA VAL A 27 -49.01 20.60 21.21
C VAL A 27 -48.04 19.87 20.26
N LEU A 28 -48.55 18.89 19.49
CA LEU A 28 -48.40 18.72 18.03
C LEU A 28 -48.40 17.25 17.55
N PRO A 29 -48.99 16.97 16.38
CA PRO A 29 -49.10 15.63 15.80
C PRO A 29 -47.88 15.23 14.95
N THR A 30 -47.74 13.92 14.83
CA THR A 30 -46.80 13.09 14.06
C THR A 30 -46.62 13.48 12.59
N GLN A 31 -45.37 13.45 12.09
CA GLN A 31 -45.05 13.07 10.70
C GLN A 31 -43.79 12.19 10.70
N ALA A 32 -43.91 10.99 10.15
CA ALA A 32 -42.81 10.07 9.91
C ALA A 32 -42.08 10.48 8.61
N ALA A 33 -40.74 10.43 8.63
CA ALA A 33 -39.92 10.61 7.45
C ALA A 33 -39.95 9.33 6.57
N PRO A 34 -39.92 9.44 5.23
CA PRO A 34 -39.84 8.28 4.36
C PRO A 34 -38.41 7.73 4.31
N GLU A 35 -38.30 6.40 4.36
CA GLU A 35 -37.08 5.64 4.07
C GLU A 35 -36.63 5.91 2.63
N GLN A 36 -35.33 6.22 2.46
CA GLN A 36 -34.70 6.30 1.15
C GLN A 36 -34.11 4.94 0.78
N ASP A 37 -34.55 4.45 -0.38
CA ASP A 37 -34.15 3.23 -1.08
C ASP A 37 -32.71 3.37 -1.61
N ILE A 38 -31.78 2.57 -1.08
CA ILE A 38 -30.34 2.62 -1.37
C ILE A 38 -29.98 1.70 -2.55
N THR A 39 -30.82 1.65 -3.60
CA THR A 39 -30.60 0.78 -4.76
C THR A 39 -30.35 1.55 -6.06
N ALA A 40 -29.52 2.61 -6.00
CA ALA A 40 -29.17 3.37 -7.20
C ALA A 40 -27.80 4.07 -7.17
N VAL A 41 -26.70 3.34 -6.96
CA VAL A 41 -25.33 3.78 -7.36
C VAL A 41 -24.46 2.57 -7.74
N ILE A 42 -24.87 1.77 -8.74
CA ILE A 42 -23.97 0.81 -9.42
C ILE A 42 -24.39 0.73 -10.89
N GLN A 43 -24.14 1.76 -11.71
CA GLN A 43 -24.22 1.64 -13.17
C GLN A 43 -23.33 2.70 -13.86
N SER A 44 -22.09 2.34 -14.20
CA SER A 44 -21.34 3.03 -15.27
C SER A 44 -20.18 2.22 -15.86
N HIS A 45 -20.37 0.96 -16.29
CA HIS A 45 -19.49 0.33 -17.29
C HIS A 45 -20.31 -0.58 -18.23
N PRO A 46 -20.21 -0.41 -19.57
CA PRO A 46 -20.99 -1.19 -20.53
C PRO A 46 -20.37 -2.59 -20.79
N PRO A 47 -21.19 -3.65 -20.97
CA PRO A 47 -20.70 -4.97 -21.37
C PRO A 47 -20.32 -4.99 -22.86
N LEU A 48 -19.11 -5.47 -23.15
CA LEU A 48 -18.69 -5.79 -24.51
C LEU A 48 -19.38 -7.08 -24.98
N THR A 49 -20.40 -6.95 -25.83
CA THR A 49 -20.81 -8.04 -26.73
C THR A 49 -21.23 -7.51 -28.09
N THR A 50 -20.59 -8.11 -29.12
CA THR A 50 -21.03 -8.31 -30.50
C THR A 50 -21.02 -7.13 -31.49
N MET A 51 -20.11 -7.21 -32.45
CA MET A 51 -20.31 -6.75 -33.83
C MET A 51 -20.65 -7.96 -34.70
N ASN A 52 -21.72 -7.85 -35.50
CA ASN A 52 -22.23 -8.89 -36.39
C ASN A 52 -22.34 -8.32 -37.81
N GLY A 53 -22.02 -9.12 -38.83
CA GLY A 53 -22.18 -8.79 -40.26
C GLY A 53 -21.45 -9.79 -41.18
N THR A 54 -21.83 -11.07 -41.19
CA THR A 54 -22.74 -11.76 -42.16
C THR A 54 -22.16 -12.13 -43.52
N ALA A 55 -21.93 -13.43 -43.72
CA ALA A 55 -22.36 -14.17 -44.91
C ALA A 55 -22.70 -15.61 -44.52
N VAL A 56 -23.94 -16.02 -44.78
CA VAL A 56 -24.47 -17.37 -44.54
C VAL A 56 -24.18 -18.24 -45.76
N LEU A 57 -23.60 -19.42 -45.55
CA LEU A 57 -23.74 -20.56 -46.47
C LEU A 57 -24.25 -21.78 -45.70
N ALA A 58 -25.11 -22.53 -46.37
CA ALA A 58 -25.98 -23.56 -45.83
C ALA A 58 -25.21 -24.75 -45.23
N ALA A 59 -25.81 -25.31 -44.17
CA ALA A 59 -25.37 -26.52 -43.49
C ALA A 59 -25.02 -27.64 -44.48
N ASN A 60 -23.73 -27.97 -44.55
CA ASN A 60 -23.28 -29.27 -45.01
C ASN A 60 -22.84 -30.05 -43.77
N GLN A 61 -23.53 -31.16 -43.55
CA GLN A 61 -23.38 -32.03 -42.39
C GLN A 61 -22.01 -32.71 -42.41
N VAL A 62 -21.03 -32.14 -41.72
CA VAL A 62 -19.96 -32.94 -41.10
C VAL A 62 -19.75 -32.39 -39.70
N ASP A 63 -19.89 -33.30 -38.74
CA ASP A 63 -19.69 -33.08 -37.32
C ASP A 63 -18.23 -32.68 -37.07
N HIS A 64 -17.98 -31.54 -36.42
CA HIS A 64 -16.62 -31.07 -36.09
C HIS A 64 -16.00 -31.85 -34.91
N ALA A 65 -16.65 -32.92 -34.46
CA ALA A 65 -16.17 -33.82 -33.41
C ALA A 65 -15.48 -35.10 -33.94
N GLN A 66 -15.13 -35.19 -35.23
CA GLN A 66 -14.40 -36.35 -35.76
C GLN A 66 -13.09 -35.96 -36.46
N VAL A 67 -12.01 -36.09 -35.68
CA VAL A 67 -10.66 -36.56 -36.03
C VAL A 67 -10.08 -36.01 -37.34
N ALA A 68 -9.15 -35.04 -37.23
CA ALA A 68 -7.99 -35.09 -38.12
C ALA A 68 -7.20 -36.32 -37.67
N ASP A 69 -7.54 -37.49 -38.22
CA ASP A 69 -6.80 -38.70 -37.90
C ASP A 69 -5.40 -38.54 -38.51
N ASP A 70 -4.35 -38.61 -37.68
CA ASP A 70 -2.97 -38.58 -38.17
C ASP A 70 -2.54 -39.93 -38.77
N THR A 71 -3.45 -40.89 -38.95
CA THR A 71 -3.15 -42.18 -39.59
C THR A 71 -2.63 -41.93 -40.99
N ALA A 72 -3.14 -40.92 -41.71
CA ALA A 72 -2.59 -40.54 -43.00
C ALA A 72 -1.13 -40.08 -42.91
N CYS A 73 -0.80 -39.24 -41.91
CA CYS A 73 0.57 -38.79 -41.65
C CYS A 73 1.45 -39.99 -41.30
N ARG A 74 1.03 -40.83 -40.34
CA ARG A 74 1.76 -42.03 -39.88
C ARG A 74 1.98 -43.03 -41.00
N LEU A 75 0.99 -43.26 -41.88
CA LEU A 75 1.13 -44.15 -43.03
C LEU A 75 2.16 -43.64 -44.05
N CYS A 76 2.20 -42.33 -44.29
CA CYS A 76 3.12 -41.75 -45.27
C CYS A 76 4.53 -41.53 -44.70
N HIS A 77 4.68 -41.29 -43.40
CA HIS A 77 5.95 -40.95 -42.77
C HIS A 77 6.63 -42.12 -42.04
N ALA A 78 5.97 -43.25 -41.78
CA ALA A 78 6.60 -44.40 -41.10
C ALA A 78 7.68 -45.10 -41.93
N ASP A 79 7.44 -45.29 -43.23
CA ASP A 79 8.30 -46.08 -44.12
C ASP A 79 8.46 -45.36 -45.46
N THR A 80 9.19 -44.24 -45.43
CA THR A 80 9.43 -43.38 -46.59
C THR A 80 10.91 -43.02 -46.71
N GLU A 81 11.39 -42.99 -47.95
CA GLU A 81 12.72 -42.50 -48.31
C GLU A 81 12.68 -41.03 -48.75
N ALA A 82 11.53 -40.37 -48.60
CA ALA A 82 11.37 -38.98 -48.97
C ALA A 82 12.23 -38.08 -48.07
N SER A 83 12.90 -37.11 -48.67
CA SER A 83 13.65 -36.08 -47.97
C SER A 83 13.34 -34.71 -48.57
N VAL A 84 13.42 -33.69 -47.72
CA VAL A 84 13.39 -32.30 -48.15
C VAL A 84 14.82 -31.87 -48.39
N VAL A 85 15.08 -31.28 -49.56
CA VAL A 85 16.38 -30.70 -49.92
C VAL A 85 16.24 -29.18 -49.90
N PHE A 86 16.97 -28.51 -49.01
CA PHE A 86 16.94 -27.06 -48.89
C PHE A 86 17.82 -26.40 -49.95
N PRO A 87 17.55 -25.13 -50.31
CA PRO A 87 18.41 -24.35 -51.21
C PRO A 87 19.89 -24.32 -50.79
N SER A 88 20.19 -24.41 -49.49
CA SER A 88 21.54 -24.56 -48.93
C SER A 88 22.27 -25.85 -49.36
N GLY A 89 21.53 -26.86 -49.85
CA GLY A 89 22.03 -28.19 -50.18
C GLY A 89 21.95 -29.20 -49.01
N GLU A 90 21.52 -28.75 -47.84
CA GLU A 90 21.23 -29.60 -46.69
C GLU A 90 19.94 -30.39 -46.90
N THR A 91 19.79 -31.52 -46.21
CA THR A 91 18.62 -32.39 -46.36
C THR A 91 18.10 -32.88 -45.02
N VAL A 92 16.78 -32.96 -44.88
CA VAL A 92 16.11 -33.61 -43.74
C VAL A 92 15.22 -34.75 -44.22
N SER A 93 15.24 -35.87 -43.49
CA SER A 93 14.37 -37.01 -43.79
C SER A 93 12.92 -36.67 -43.42
N ALA A 94 11.97 -37.09 -44.26
CA ALA A 94 10.56 -37.06 -43.92
C ALA A 94 10.14 -38.30 -43.12
N GLN A 95 11.03 -39.26 -42.88
CA GLN A 95 10.70 -40.46 -42.12
C GLN A 95 10.59 -40.15 -40.61
N VAL A 96 9.58 -40.74 -39.96
CA VAL A 96 9.37 -40.68 -38.52
C VAL A 96 9.38 -42.09 -37.95
N ASP A 97 10.25 -42.34 -36.97
CA ASP A 97 10.24 -43.58 -36.20
C ASP A 97 9.05 -43.57 -35.22
N LEU A 98 7.97 -44.24 -35.62
CA LEU A 98 6.75 -44.30 -34.81
C LEU A 98 6.93 -45.07 -33.49
N ALA A 99 7.94 -45.95 -33.38
CA ALA A 99 8.21 -46.66 -32.14
C ALA A 99 8.87 -45.73 -31.11
N VAL A 100 9.78 -44.88 -31.56
CA VAL A 100 10.39 -43.83 -30.73
C VAL A 100 9.34 -42.80 -30.34
N LEU A 101 8.56 -42.31 -31.31
CA LEU A 101 7.49 -41.33 -31.04
C LEU A 101 6.48 -41.83 -30.02
N ALA A 102 6.09 -43.09 -30.08
CA ALA A 102 5.14 -43.68 -29.14
C ALA A 102 5.62 -43.61 -27.68
N GLY A 103 6.93 -43.63 -27.44
CA GLY A 103 7.54 -43.53 -26.11
C GLY A 103 7.87 -42.10 -25.64
N SER A 104 7.68 -41.10 -26.50
CA SER A 104 7.95 -39.69 -26.14
C SER A 104 6.90 -39.13 -25.18
N ALA A 105 7.19 -37.97 -24.60
CA ALA A 105 6.33 -37.24 -23.67
C ALA A 105 4.93 -36.92 -24.22
N HIS A 106 4.78 -36.86 -25.54
CA HIS A 106 3.51 -36.60 -26.24
C HIS A 106 3.06 -37.78 -27.11
N GLY A 107 3.73 -38.93 -26.98
CA GLY A 107 3.49 -40.14 -27.77
C GLY A 107 2.23 -40.89 -27.40
N ASP A 108 1.92 -41.95 -28.14
CA ASP A 108 0.72 -42.78 -27.92
C ASP A 108 0.67 -43.43 -26.52
N ALA A 109 1.83 -43.58 -25.85
CA ALA A 109 1.92 -44.11 -24.49
C ALA A 109 1.86 -43.02 -23.39
N ALA A 110 1.81 -41.73 -23.75
CA ALA A 110 1.75 -40.62 -22.81
C ALA A 110 0.37 -40.53 -22.11
N SER A 111 0.32 -39.80 -20.98
CA SER A 111 -0.94 -39.53 -20.27
C SER A 111 -1.90 -38.69 -21.11
N ASP A 112 -1.36 -37.76 -21.90
CA ASP A 112 -2.08 -36.84 -22.78
C ASP A 112 -1.46 -36.89 -24.19
N PRO A 113 -1.77 -37.92 -24.99
CA PRO A 113 -1.17 -38.09 -26.31
C PRO A 113 -1.60 -36.98 -27.27
N LEU A 114 -0.64 -36.45 -28.04
CA LEU A 114 -0.91 -35.39 -29.02
C LEU A 114 -0.96 -35.94 -30.44
N ALA A 115 -1.84 -35.33 -31.23
CA ALA A 115 -1.89 -35.54 -32.66
C ALA A 115 -0.67 -34.86 -33.34
N CYS A 116 -0.20 -35.38 -34.47
CA CYS A 116 0.84 -34.75 -35.31
C CYS A 116 0.41 -33.31 -35.66
N SER A 117 -0.87 -33.12 -35.98
CA SER A 117 -1.41 -31.79 -36.25
C SER A 117 -1.30 -30.82 -35.07
N SER A 118 -1.21 -31.27 -33.82
CA SER A 118 -1.06 -30.38 -32.66
C SER A 118 0.27 -29.63 -32.67
N CYS A 119 1.33 -30.25 -33.22
CA CYS A 119 2.67 -29.65 -33.30
C CYS A 119 3.00 -29.13 -34.71
N HIS A 120 2.43 -29.74 -35.76
CA HIS A 120 2.61 -29.30 -37.14
C HIS A 120 1.54 -28.27 -37.53
N GLN A 121 1.75 -27.04 -37.08
CA GLN A 121 0.90 -25.90 -37.38
C GLN A 121 1.58 -24.92 -38.37
N PRO A 122 0.78 -24.18 -39.16
CA PRO A 122 -0.68 -24.28 -39.28
C PRO A 122 -1.09 -25.53 -40.10
N ILE A 123 -2.15 -26.24 -39.68
CA ILE A 123 -2.52 -27.55 -40.22
C ILE A 123 -2.79 -27.56 -41.75
N ASN A 124 -3.20 -26.43 -42.32
CA ASN A 124 -3.41 -26.27 -43.76
C ASN A 124 -2.13 -26.51 -44.57
N ASN A 125 -0.95 -26.28 -43.97
CA ASN A 125 0.34 -26.54 -44.60
C ASN A 125 0.73 -28.02 -44.57
N TYR A 126 -0.06 -28.88 -43.92
CA TYR A 126 0.23 -30.31 -43.74
C TYR A 126 -0.92 -31.22 -44.24
N GLN A 127 -2.03 -30.63 -44.70
CA GLN A 127 -3.12 -31.34 -45.36
C GLN A 127 -2.73 -31.72 -46.79
N GLN A 128 -2.87 -33.00 -47.14
CA GLN A 128 -2.54 -33.48 -48.49
C GLN A 128 -3.50 -32.92 -49.56
N PRO A 129 -2.99 -32.39 -50.70
CA PRO A 129 -1.58 -32.16 -51.00
C PRO A 129 -1.03 -30.96 -50.23
N HIS A 130 0.01 -31.17 -49.42
CA HIS A 130 0.61 -30.10 -48.62
C HIS A 130 1.59 -29.27 -49.43
N GLU A 131 1.72 -27.99 -49.12
CA GLU A 131 2.66 -27.09 -49.78
C GLU A 131 4.12 -27.53 -49.53
N PRO A 132 5.06 -27.22 -50.46
CA PRO A 132 6.48 -27.46 -50.23
C PRO A 132 6.99 -26.64 -49.04
N VAL A 133 7.90 -27.23 -48.25
CA VAL A 133 8.58 -26.52 -47.16
C VAL A 133 9.27 -25.26 -47.69
N SER A 134 8.97 -24.11 -47.10
CA SER A 134 9.54 -22.81 -47.46
C SER A 134 10.58 -22.38 -46.43
N ALA A 135 11.82 -22.81 -46.60
CA ALA A 135 12.98 -22.32 -45.85
C ALA A 135 14.23 -22.37 -46.73
N ASP A 136 15.18 -21.45 -46.53
CA ASP A 136 16.41 -21.37 -47.32
C ASP A 136 17.50 -22.33 -46.81
N THR A 137 17.46 -22.66 -45.51
CA THR A 137 18.41 -23.57 -44.84
C THR A 137 17.71 -24.58 -43.93
N LEU A 138 18.37 -25.68 -43.60
CA LEU A 138 17.85 -26.64 -42.62
C LEU A 138 17.69 -25.99 -41.25
N ARG A 139 18.65 -25.15 -40.85
CA ARG A 139 18.64 -24.52 -39.53
C ARG A 139 17.45 -23.57 -39.34
N GLU A 140 17.15 -22.77 -40.36
CA GLU A 140 15.99 -21.87 -40.36
C GLU A 140 14.67 -22.67 -40.19
N TYR A 141 14.58 -23.81 -40.86
CA TYR A 141 13.43 -24.71 -40.72
C TYR A 141 13.30 -25.24 -39.28
N GLU A 142 14.38 -25.77 -38.69
CA GLU A 142 14.37 -26.32 -37.32
C GLU A 142 13.99 -25.28 -36.26
N LEU A 143 14.53 -24.06 -36.37
CA LEU A 143 14.20 -22.95 -35.48
C LEU A 143 12.73 -22.55 -35.62
N THR A 144 12.23 -22.47 -36.86
CA THR A 144 10.82 -22.16 -37.12
C THR A 144 9.91 -23.22 -36.53
N GLN A 145 10.22 -24.51 -36.72
CA GLN A 145 9.42 -25.60 -36.17
C GLN A 145 9.45 -25.66 -34.64
N SER A 146 10.57 -25.29 -34.01
CA SER A 146 10.70 -25.25 -32.55
C SER A 146 9.72 -24.28 -31.90
N THR A 147 9.34 -23.19 -32.58
CA THR A 147 8.37 -22.21 -32.05
C THR A 147 6.97 -22.80 -31.81
N ASN A 148 6.62 -23.90 -32.48
CA ASN A 148 5.33 -24.58 -32.22
C ASN A 148 5.26 -25.18 -30.81
N CYS A 149 6.40 -25.51 -30.19
CA CYS A 149 6.42 -25.98 -28.81
C CYS A 149 5.96 -24.89 -27.83
N GLU A 150 6.28 -23.63 -28.13
CA GLU A 150 6.00 -22.46 -27.30
C GLU A 150 4.50 -22.15 -27.21
N THR A 151 3.67 -22.69 -28.11
CA THR A 151 2.20 -22.51 -28.02
C THR A 151 1.59 -23.22 -26.83
N CYS A 152 2.28 -24.22 -26.26
CA CYS A 152 1.82 -25.00 -25.11
C CYS A 152 2.82 -24.99 -23.95
N HIS A 153 4.13 -25.01 -24.25
CA HIS A 153 5.21 -24.95 -23.27
C HIS A 153 5.69 -23.51 -23.13
N VAL A 154 5.06 -22.78 -22.22
CA VAL A 154 5.37 -21.38 -21.92
C VAL A 154 6.51 -21.20 -20.91
N GLN A 155 7.25 -22.28 -20.60
CA GLN A 155 8.36 -22.26 -19.62
C GLN A 155 9.72 -21.97 -20.30
N PRO A 156 10.57 -21.07 -19.76
CA PRO A 156 11.60 -20.41 -20.54
C PRO A 156 13.02 -20.88 -20.20
N HIS A 157 13.27 -22.18 -20.00
CA HIS A 157 14.63 -22.63 -19.64
C HIS A 157 15.67 -22.47 -20.76
N ILE A 158 15.25 -22.12 -21.98
CA ILE A 158 16.14 -21.85 -23.11
C ILE A 158 16.82 -20.48 -23.05
N THR A 159 16.44 -19.60 -22.13
CA THR A 159 16.88 -18.19 -22.13
C THR A 159 18.29 -17.96 -21.61
N SER A 160 18.91 -19.03 -21.09
CA SER A 160 20.36 -19.11 -20.88
C SER A 160 21.15 -19.32 -22.19
N HIS A 161 20.47 -19.44 -23.34
CA HIS A 161 21.09 -19.67 -24.64
C HIS A 161 20.75 -18.56 -25.65
N PRO A 162 21.59 -18.36 -26.68
CA PRO A 162 21.36 -17.35 -27.70
C PRO A 162 20.01 -17.52 -28.40
N GLY A 163 19.22 -16.44 -28.47
CA GLY A 163 17.90 -16.44 -29.08
C GLY A 163 17.92 -16.55 -30.61
N PRO A 164 16.73 -16.60 -31.27
CA PRO A 164 16.59 -16.88 -32.70
C PRO A 164 17.27 -15.86 -33.63
N GLU A 165 17.53 -14.64 -33.16
CA GLU A 165 18.23 -13.60 -33.93
C GLU A 165 19.76 -13.68 -33.84
N SER A 166 20.31 -14.60 -33.04
CA SER A 166 21.76 -14.74 -32.86
C SER A 166 22.39 -15.66 -33.91
N GLU A 167 23.69 -15.46 -34.18
CA GLU A 167 24.44 -16.30 -35.12
C GLU A 167 24.50 -17.79 -34.69
N ASN A 168 24.32 -18.07 -33.39
CA ASN A 168 24.29 -19.41 -32.80
C ASN A 168 22.98 -19.65 -32.06
N ALA A 169 21.85 -19.27 -32.67
CA ALA A 169 20.53 -19.47 -32.11
C ALA A 169 20.36 -20.93 -31.66
N VAL A 170 19.73 -21.16 -30.51
CA VAL A 170 19.39 -22.49 -29.99
C VAL A 170 17.86 -22.61 -29.94
N GLY A 171 17.32 -23.71 -30.47
CA GLY A 171 15.91 -24.04 -30.50
C GLY A 171 15.58 -25.22 -29.59
N CYS A 172 14.28 -25.44 -29.33
CA CYS A 172 13.82 -26.50 -28.43
C CYS A 172 14.29 -27.89 -28.86
N THR A 173 14.32 -28.14 -30.17
CA THR A 173 14.68 -29.45 -30.72
C THR A 173 16.15 -29.80 -30.57
N ASP A 174 17.03 -28.83 -30.29
CA ASP A 174 18.46 -29.08 -30.09
C ASP A 174 18.74 -29.86 -28.79
N CYS A 175 17.86 -29.70 -27.80
CA CYS A 175 18.00 -30.33 -26.49
C CYS A 175 16.94 -31.42 -26.25
N HIS A 176 15.70 -31.18 -26.70
CA HIS A 176 14.59 -32.09 -26.47
C HIS A 176 14.40 -33.12 -27.58
N GLY A 177 15.06 -32.95 -28.72
CA GLY A 177 14.73 -33.70 -29.92
C GLY A 177 13.40 -33.24 -30.54
N SER A 178 12.92 -33.97 -31.54
CA SER A 178 11.75 -33.56 -32.34
C SER A 178 10.57 -34.51 -32.18
N HIS A 179 10.81 -35.81 -32.34
CA HIS A 179 9.81 -36.88 -32.16
C HIS A 179 10.17 -37.81 -31.00
N ASP A 180 11.23 -37.51 -30.26
CA ASP A 180 11.86 -38.31 -29.21
C ASP A 180 11.94 -37.54 -27.88
N VAL A 181 11.01 -36.61 -27.67
CA VAL A 181 10.95 -35.71 -26.51
C VAL A 181 10.82 -36.51 -25.21
N LEU A 182 11.77 -36.31 -24.29
CA LEU A 182 11.78 -36.94 -22.96
C LEU A 182 10.70 -36.34 -22.05
N THR A 183 10.19 -37.15 -21.12
CA THR A 183 9.28 -36.71 -20.06
C THR A 183 10.00 -35.89 -18.99
N VAL A 184 9.22 -35.15 -18.19
CA VAL A 184 9.76 -34.39 -17.06
C VAL A 184 10.50 -35.29 -16.06
N ASP A 185 9.96 -36.48 -15.77
CA ASP A 185 10.61 -37.44 -14.86
C ASP A 185 11.95 -37.95 -15.41
N GLU A 186 12.04 -38.17 -16.72
CA GLU A 186 13.30 -38.55 -17.38
C GLU A 186 14.33 -37.41 -17.33
N TRP A 187 13.89 -36.16 -17.54
CA TRP A 187 14.75 -35.00 -17.37
C TRP A 187 15.23 -34.82 -15.93
N GLN A 188 14.35 -34.99 -14.94
CA GLN A 188 14.70 -34.91 -13.52
C GLN A 188 15.66 -36.01 -13.07
N THR A 189 15.70 -37.14 -13.77
CA THR A 189 16.66 -38.24 -13.50
C THR A 189 17.96 -38.11 -14.29
N GLY A 190 18.11 -37.04 -15.09
CA GLY A 190 19.33 -36.69 -15.81
C GLY A 190 19.43 -37.25 -17.24
N ALA A 191 18.40 -37.92 -17.75
CA ALA A 191 18.47 -38.67 -19.02
C ALA A 191 18.82 -37.82 -20.26
N GLY A 192 18.51 -36.51 -20.25
CA GLY A 192 18.80 -35.59 -21.36
C GLY A 192 20.00 -34.66 -21.15
N THR A 193 20.70 -34.77 -20.01
CA THR A 193 21.78 -33.83 -19.65
C THR A 193 23.01 -33.92 -20.56
N GLU A 194 23.20 -35.04 -21.24
CA GLU A 194 24.30 -35.24 -22.20
C GLU A 194 24.22 -34.26 -23.37
N ALA A 195 23.01 -33.93 -23.85
CA ALA A 195 22.81 -32.95 -24.92
C ALA A 195 23.35 -31.56 -24.54
N CYS A 196 23.18 -31.17 -23.27
CA CYS A 196 23.71 -29.92 -22.74
C CYS A 196 25.24 -29.96 -22.64
N THR A 197 25.81 -31.05 -22.11
CA THR A 197 27.27 -31.16 -21.95
C THR A 197 28.00 -31.20 -23.28
N ASP A 198 27.45 -31.87 -24.29
CA ASP A 198 28.08 -31.97 -25.62
C ASP A 198 28.16 -30.59 -26.29
N CYS A 199 27.08 -29.82 -26.23
CA CYS A 199 27.04 -28.46 -26.77
C CYS A 199 27.95 -27.51 -25.97
N HIS A 200 27.90 -27.56 -24.64
CA HIS A 200 28.76 -26.72 -23.79
C HIS A 200 30.25 -27.00 -23.98
N VAL A 201 30.64 -28.26 -24.18
CA VAL A 201 32.01 -28.63 -24.54
C VAL A 201 32.39 -28.08 -25.91
N ALA A 202 31.50 -28.14 -26.90
CA ALA A 202 31.75 -27.62 -28.24
C ALA A 202 31.88 -26.08 -28.28
N GLN A 203 31.24 -25.38 -27.36
CA GLN A 203 31.19 -23.91 -27.28
C GLN A 203 32.10 -23.32 -26.18
N ASP A 204 32.97 -24.13 -25.56
CA ASP A 204 33.85 -23.72 -24.45
C ASP A 204 33.10 -23.06 -23.26
N VAL A 205 31.89 -23.52 -22.95
CA VAL A 205 31.06 -23.05 -21.83
C VAL A 205 31.41 -23.82 -20.54
N PRO A 206 31.58 -23.17 -19.36
CA PRO A 206 32.12 -23.81 -18.15
C PRO A 206 31.30 -24.94 -17.51
N ILE A 207 30.04 -25.13 -17.92
CA ILE A 207 29.11 -26.08 -17.29
C ILE A 207 29.12 -27.39 -18.08
N VAL A 208 30.14 -28.23 -17.84
CA VAL A 208 30.39 -29.46 -18.63
C VAL A 208 30.11 -30.76 -17.88
N GLU A 209 29.69 -30.69 -16.62
CA GLU A 209 29.43 -31.86 -15.78
C GLU A 209 27.93 -32.16 -15.71
N ALA A 210 27.53 -33.35 -16.17
CA ALA A 210 26.12 -33.79 -16.20
C ALA A 210 25.43 -33.77 -14.81
N ALA A 211 26.20 -34.05 -13.75
CA ALA A 211 25.69 -34.02 -12.38
C ALA A 211 25.27 -32.60 -11.95
N GLN A 212 26.06 -31.59 -12.30
CA GLN A 212 25.76 -30.19 -12.00
C GLN A 212 24.50 -29.72 -12.75
N LEU A 213 24.34 -30.15 -14.01
CA LEU A 213 23.15 -29.84 -14.80
C LEU A 213 21.88 -30.53 -14.26
N THR A 214 22.03 -31.77 -13.78
CA THR A 214 20.92 -32.50 -13.14
C THR A 214 20.45 -31.79 -11.87
N GLU A 215 21.37 -31.27 -11.05
CA GLU A 215 21.03 -30.49 -9.87
C GLU A 215 20.28 -29.19 -10.24
N ILE A 216 20.73 -28.47 -11.27
CA ILE A 216 20.03 -27.26 -11.77
C ILE A 216 18.62 -27.60 -12.26
N ILE A 217 18.46 -28.70 -12.98
CA ILE A 217 17.17 -29.19 -13.46
C ILE A 217 16.23 -29.48 -12.28
N GLN A 218 16.71 -30.20 -11.27
CA GLN A 218 15.93 -30.55 -10.08
C GLN A 218 15.61 -29.33 -9.20
N ALA A 219 16.46 -28.31 -9.21
CA ALA A 219 16.34 -27.13 -8.36
C ALA A 219 15.28 -26.11 -8.84
N GLY A 220 14.66 -26.28 -10.01
CA GLY A 220 13.62 -25.34 -10.43
C GLY A 220 13.35 -25.22 -11.92
N LEU A 221 14.12 -25.89 -12.79
CA LEU A 221 13.99 -25.70 -14.25
C LEU A 221 12.61 -26.12 -14.80
N PHE A 222 11.86 -26.94 -14.04
CA PHE A 222 10.53 -27.44 -14.40
C PHE A 222 9.45 -27.15 -13.33
N THR A 223 9.67 -26.25 -12.36
CA THR A 223 8.68 -25.97 -11.30
C THR A 223 7.64 -24.93 -11.75
N GLN A 224 6.36 -25.13 -11.41
CA GLN A 224 5.24 -24.31 -11.90
C GLN A 224 5.08 -22.94 -11.21
N LYS A 225 5.69 -22.74 -10.04
CA LYS A 225 5.77 -21.43 -9.37
C LYS A 225 7.21 -21.26 -8.92
N VAL A 226 7.85 -20.21 -9.43
CA VAL A 226 9.20 -19.82 -9.05
C VAL A 226 9.17 -19.44 -7.57
N ASP A 227 9.98 -20.10 -6.74
CA ASP A 227 10.11 -19.72 -5.33
C ASP A 227 11.13 -18.58 -5.17
N ASN A 228 11.21 -18.01 -3.96
CA ASN A 228 12.15 -16.91 -3.69
C ASN A 228 13.61 -17.33 -3.90
N SER A 229 13.92 -18.61 -3.75
CA SER A 229 15.29 -19.12 -3.88
C SER A 229 15.83 -18.97 -5.31
N TYR A 230 14.95 -19.09 -6.30
CA TYR A 230 15.32 -18.83 -7.70
C TYR A 230 15.69 -17.36 -7.92
N CYS A 231 14.86 -16.42 -7.45
CA CYS A 231 15.13 -14.98 -7.60
C CYS A 231 16.43 -14.60 -6.87
N LEU A 232 16.60 -15.13 -5.66
CA LEU A 232 17.79 -14.91 -4.84
C LEU A 232 19.05 -15.56 -5.43
N SER A 233 18.96 -16.56 -6.31
CA SER A 233 20.15 -17.15 -6.95
C SER A 233 20.94 -16.13 -7.78
N CYS A 234 20.26 -15.12 -8.32
CA CYS A 234 20.87 -13.97 -9.00
C CYS A 234 20.93 -12.74 -8.09
N HIS A 235 19.83 -12.40 -7.44
CA HIS A 235 19.71 -11.15 -6.68
C HIS A 235 20.36 -11.15 -5.31
N SER A 236 20.90 -12.26 -4.80
CA SER A 236 21.72 -12.25 -3.57
C SER A 236 23.21 -12.00 -3.80
N GLN A 237 23.63 -11.81 -5.06
CA GLN A 237 25.04 -11.60 -5.41
C GLN A 237 25.50 -10.19 -5.03
N GLU A 238 26.55 -10.10 -4.20
CA GLU A 238 27.10 -8.83 -3.73
C GLU A 238 27.63 -7.97 -4.90
N GLY A 239 27.21 -6.70 -4.94
CA GLY A 239 27.65 -5.74 -5.95
C GLY A 239 26.89 -5.86 -7.28
N LEU A 240 25.72 -6.50 -7.28
CA LEU A 240 24.84 -6.48 -8.44
C LEU A 240 24.16 -5.10 -8.53
N GLU A 241 24.48 -4.34 -9.57
CA GLU A 241 23.99 -2.96 -9.73
C GLU A 241 23.46 -2.73 -11.14
N PHE A 242 22.50 -1.81 -11.28
CA PHE A 242 22.02 -1.30 -12.55
C PHE A 242 22.31 0.19 -12.66
N THR A 243 22.73 0.65 -13.84
CA THR A 243 22.96 2.07 -14.12
C THR A 243 21.93 2.56 -15.14
N PHE A 244 21.17 3.59 -14.76
CA PHE A 244 20.16 4.22 -15.60
C PHE A 244 20.80 5.15 -16.63
N PRO A 245 20.09 5.48 -17.74
CA PRO A 245 20.58 6.41 -18.76
C PRO A 245 21.06 7.77 -18.22
N ASN A 246 20.44 8.30 -17.17
CA ASN A 246 20.83 9.57 -16.55
C ASN A 246 22.11 9.47 -15.67
N GLY A 247 22.61 8.26 -15.42
CA GLY A 247 23.79 7.98 -14.61
C GLY A 247 23.49 7.56 -13.16
N ASP A 248 22.22 7.52 -12.74
CA ASP A 248 21.85 6.98 -11.43
C ASP A 248 22.17 5.49 -11.35
N THR A 249 22.45 5.01 -10.15
CA THR A 249 22.69 3.59 -9.87
C THR A 249 21.67 3.04 -8.90
N LEU A 250 21.17 1.84 -9.16
CA LEU A 250 20.34 1.07 -8.24
C LEU A 250 21.04 -0.22 -7.87
N ASP A 251 21.18 -0.46 -6.57
CA ASP A 251 21.63 -1.75 -6.04
C ASP A 251 20.51 -2.77 -6.23
N LEU A 252 20.83 -3.86 -6.93
CA LEU A 252 19.93 -4.97 -7.19
C LEU A 252 20.18 -6.13 -6.23
N THR A 253 21.17 -5.99 -5.33
CA THR A 253 21.49 -6.95 -4.29
C THR A 253 20.41 -6.93 -3.21
N ILE A 254 19.81 -8.09 -2.95
CA ILE A 254 18.81 -8.31 -1.92
C ILE A 254 19.48 -9.00 -0.74
N ASP A 255 19.52 -8.31 0.40
CA ASP A 255 19.91 -8.90 1.66
C ASP A 255 18.82 -9.87 2.15
N ALA A 256 19.12 -11.17 2.05
CA ALA A 256 18.19 -12.23 2.44
C ALA A 256 17.81 -12.17 3.93
N ASN A 257 18.68 -11.66 4.81
CA ASN A 257 18.36 -11.51 6.23
C ASN A 257 17.43 -10.31 6.45
N ALA A 258 17.71 -9.17 5.80
CA ALA A 258 16.83 -8.01 5.89
C ALA A 258 15.43 -8.31 5.35
N LEU A 259 15.34 -9.04 4.23
CA LEU A 259 14.07 -9.52 3.69
C LEU A 259 13.39 -10.50 4.66
N HIS A 260 14.13 -11.43 5.26
CA HIS A 260 13.60 -12.38 6.24
C HIS A 260 12.98 -11.67 7.45
N ASP A 261 13.64 -10.63 7.96
CA ASP A 261 13.22 -9.88 9.15
C ASP A 261 12.15 -8.80 8.86
N SER A 262 11.91 -8.49 7.59
CA SER A 262 10.88 -7.54 7.17
C SER A 262 9.46 -8.02 7.51
N VAL A 263 8.46 -7.12 7.43
CA VAL A 263 7.04 -7.46 7.63
C VAL A 263 6.49 -8.44 6.59
N HIS A 264 7.11 -8.53 5.42
CA HIS A 264 6.74 -9.48 4.35
C HIS A 264 7.61 -10.74 4.35
N GLY A 265 8.58 -10.81 5.27
CA GLY A 265 9.51 -11.92 5.43
C GLY A 265 8.97 -13.06 6.30
N ALA A 266 9.78 -14.12 6.42
CA ALA A 266 9.44 -15.31 7.19
C ALA A 266 9.83 -15.22 8.69
N GLY A 267 10.44 -14.11 9.13
CA GLY A 267 10.92 -13.89 10.50
C GLY A 267 9.85 -13.45 11.49
N ASN A 268 8.60 -13.28 11.04
CA ASN A 268 7.50 -12.78 11.85
C ASN A 268 6.28 -13.73 11.83
N SER A 269 5.20 -13.35 12.51
CA SER A 269 3.99 -14.19 12.63
C SER A 269 2.98 -14.02 11.48
N TRP A 270 3.25 -13.11 10.55
CA TRP A 270 2.48 -12.93 9.32
C TRP A 270 2.91 -13.94 8.27
N GLN A 271 2.06 -14.16 7.26
CA GLN A 271 2.38 -15.11 6.20
C GLN A 271 3.45 -14.48 5.29
N PRO A 272 4.61 -15.13 5.09
CA PRO A 272 5.64 -14.59 4.21
C PRO A 272 5.14 -14.53 2.77
N LEU A 273 5.55 -13.46 2.07
CA LEU A 273 5.26 -13.29 0.66
C LEU A 273 6.37 -13.88 -0.21
N ALA A 274 5.99 -14.46 -1.34
CA ALA A 274 6.92 -14.79 -2.41
C ALA A 274 7.27 -13.54 -3.22
N CYS A 275 8.44 -13.50 -3.86
CA CYS A 275 8.85 -12.43 -4.77
C CYS A 275 7.77 -12.19 -5.84
N THR A 276 7.22 -13.28 -6.38
CA THR A 276 6.17 -13.25 -7.40
C THR A 276 4.82 -12.75 -6.90
N ASP A 277 4.59 -12.67 -5.58
CA ASP A 277 3.33 -12.16 -5.04
C ASP A 277 3.27 -10.62 -5.15
N CYS A 278 4.42 -9.95 -5.23
CA CYS A 278 4.53 -8.53 -5.57
C CYS A 278 4.94 -8.32 -7.04
N HIS A 279 5.91 -9.11 -7.53
CA HIS A 279 6.45 -9.05 -8.89
C HIS A 279 5.75 -10.04 -9.83
N GLU A 280 4.43 -9.98 -9.94
CA GLU A 280 3.63 -10.96 -10.71
C GLU A 280 4.00 -11.03 -12.21
N ASP A 281 4.41 -9.89 -12.77
CA ASP A 281 4.74 -9.75 -14.19
C ASP A 281 6.24 -9.98 -14.48
N VAL A 282 7.06 -10.13 -13.44
CA VAL A 282 8.50 -10.39 -13.58
C VAL A 282 8.70 -11.89 -13.77
N ARG A 283 8.67 -12.32 -15.02
CA ARG A 283 9.04 -13.67 -15.44
C ARG A 283 10.45 -13.61 -15.99
N PHE A 284 11.35 -14.47 -15.55
CA PHE A 284 12.68 -14.53 -16.14
C PHE A 284 12.61 -15.24 -17.51
N PRO A 285 13.24 -14.70 -18.57
CA PRO A 285 13.95 -13.43 -18.63
C PRO A 285 12.97 -12.27 -18.58
N HIS A 286 13.19 -11.35 -17.65
CA HIS A 286 12.33 -10.19 -17.50
C HIS A 286 12.72 -9.12 -18.51
N GLU A 287 11.75 -8.33 -18.96
CA GLU A 287 12.01 -7.23 -19.88
C GLU A 287 13.05 -6.26 -19.29
N PRO A 288 13.89 -5.64 -20.14
CA PRO A 288 14.84 -4.65 -19.67
C PRO A 288 14.11 -3.44 -19.09
N VAL A 289 14.65 -2.90 -18.00
CA VAL A 289 14.14 -1.66 -17.38
C VAL A 289 14.29 -0.52 -18.39
N THR A 290 13.19 0.17 -18.67
CA THR A 290 13.13 1.28 -19.66
C THR A 290 13.10 2.66 -19.02
N ALA A 291 13.08 2.75 -17.68
CA ALA A 291 13.13 4.02 -16.96
C ALA A 291 14.44 4.76 -17.22
N GLU A 292 14.38 6.09 -17.26
CA GLU A 292 15.54 6.97 -17.51
C GLU A 292 16.34 7.27 -16.24
N SER A 293 15.73 7.10 -15.07
CA SER A 293 16.33 7.35 -13.75
C SER A 293 15.88 6.36 -12.68
N ALA A 294 16.64 6.26 -11.59
CA ALA A 294 16.26 5.45 -10.44
C ALA A 294 14.94 5.92 -9.81
N ARG A 295 14.72 7.24 -9.81
CA ARG A 295 13.51 7.85 -9.29
C ARG A 295 12.28 7.52 -10.15
N GLU A 296 12.42 7.62 -11.47
CA GLU A 296 11.34 7.24 -12.39
C GLU A 296 10.98 5.76 -12.22
N TYR A 297 11.98 4.89 -12.10
CA TYR A 297 11.75 3.48 -11.83
C TYR A 297 10.97 3.28 -10.52
N ASN A 298 11.37 3.95 -9.45
CA ASN A 298 10.67 3.88 -8.17
C ASN A 298 9.18 4.30 -8.29
N LEU A 299 8.92 5.42 -8.97
CA LEU A 299 7.56 5.91 -9.24
C LEU A 299 6.73 4.95 -10.11
N GLN A 300 7.36 4.17 -10.98
CA GLN A 300 6.68 3.12 -11.74
C GLN A 300 6.35 1.88 -10.88
N GLN A 301 7.17 1.56 -9.89
CA GLN A 301 7.03 0.33 -9.10
C GLN A 301 6.21 0.48 -7.81
N TYR A 302 6.21 1.64 -7.16
CA TYR A 302 5.51 1.83 -5.87
C TYR A 302 4.00 1.48 -5.89
N PRO A 303 3.23 1.57 -7.01
CA PRO A 303 1.82 1.18 -7.01
C PRO A 303 1.58 -0.31 -6.73
N LEU A 304 2.62 -1.15 -6.78
CA LEU A 304 2.55 -2.56 -6.38
C LEU A 304 2.06 -2.72 -4.94
N CYS A 305 2.43 -1.81 -4.03
CA CYS A 305 1.96 -1.82 -2.64
C CYS A 305 0.43 -1.70 -2.55
N GLY A 306 -0.19 -0.91 -3.44
CA GLY A 306 -1.63 -0.66 -3.47
C GLY A 306 -2.49 -1.88 -3.82
N ARG A 307 -1.90 -2.94 -4.39
CA ARG A 307 -2.62 -4.20 -4.68
C ARG A 307 -3.12 -4.89 -3.42
N CYS A 308 -2.38 -4.77 -2.32
CA CYS A 308 -2.71 -5.34 -1.01
C CYS A 308 -3.08 -4.28 0.02
N HIS A 309 -2.49 -3.07 -0.08
CA HIS A 309 -2.71 -1.96 0.84
C HIS A 309 -3.56 -0.84 0.21
N GLU A 310 -4.61 -1.20 -0.52
CA GLU A 310 -5.49 -0.29 -1.28
C GLU A 310 -5.89 0.95 -0.45
N THR A 311 -6.39 0.75 0.77
CA THR A 311 -6.82 1.88 1.62
C THR A 311 -5.69 2.85 1.97
N ASN A 312 -4.49 2.34 2.27
CA ASN A 312 -3.36 3.23 2.58
C ASN A 312 -2.85 3.92 1.32
N TYR A 313 -2.78 3.18 0.21
CA TYR A 313 -2.41 3.73 -1.09
C TYR A 313 -3.33 4.88 -1.50
N ASP A 314 -4.64 4.68 -1.42
CA ASP A 314 -5.63 5.71 -1.75
C ASP A 314 -5.48 6.95 -0.84
N GLN A 315 -5.25 6.77 0.46
CA GLN A 315 -5.03 7.89 1.37
C GLN A 315 -3.80 8.71 0.98
N THR A 316 -2.71 8.06 0.55
CA THR A 316 -1.48 8.77 0.15
C THR A 316 -1.65 9.59 -1.12
N LEU A 317 -2.62 9.25 -1.99
CA LEU A 317 -2.91 10.05 -3.18
C LEU A 317 -3.57 11.40 -2.83
N ASP A 318 -4.25 11.46 -1.69
CA ASP A 318 -4.99 12.64 -1.21
C ASP A 318 -4.22 13.46 -0.16
N ASP A 319 -2.99 13.06 0.19
CA ASP A 319 -2.15 13.76 1.16
C ASP A 319 -1.21 14.80 0.52
N VAL A 320 -0.40 15.49 1.34
CA VAL A 320 0.52 16.52 0.85
C VAL A 320 1.60 16.00 -0.11
N HIS A 321 2.07 14.77 0.05
CA HIS A 321 3.04 14.18 -0.86
C HIS A 321 2.35 13.72 -2.15
N GLY A 322 1.17 13.12 -2.06
CA GLY A 322 0.34 12.78 -3.23
C GLY A 322 -0.02 13.99 -4.06
N ALA A 323 -0.43 15.08 -3.40
CA ALA A 323 -0.71 16.36 -4.05
C ALA A 323 0.53 16.93 -4.76
N ALA A 324 1.71 16.90 -4.12
CA ALA A 324 2.96 17.34 -4.73
C ALA A 324 3.34 16.48 -5.96
N LEU A 325 3.21 15.15 -5.86
CA LEU A 325 3.43 14.26 -7.01
C LEU A 325 2.48 14.56 -8.18
N ALA A 326 1.21 14.89 -7.89
CA ALA A 326 0.23 15.29 -8.90
C ALA A 326 0.56 16.65 -9.57
N GLU A 327 1.40 17.47 -8.93
CA GLU A 327 1.93 18.73 -9.47
C GLU A 327 3.29 18.56 -10.17
N ASP A 328 3.66 17.34 -10.53
CA ASP A 328 4.94 16.96 -11.17
C ASP A 328 6.20 17.19 -10.28
N GLU A 329 6.03 17.33 -8.95
CA GLU A 329 7.14 17.36 -8.00
C GLU A 329 7.63 15.93 -7.73
N LEU A 330 8.41 15.39 -8.67
CA LEU A 330 8.80 13.98 -8.69
C LEU A 330 9.55 13.50 -7.44
N GLU A 331 10.14 14.39 -6.64
CA GLU A 331 10.87 14.05 -5.40
C GLU A 331 9.95 13.89 -4.17
N ALA A 332 8.63 14.09 -4.30
CA ALA A 332 7.70 13.91 -3.19
C ALA A 332 7.59 12.43 -2.78
N ALA A 333 7.58 12.15 -1.48
CA ALA A 333 7.75 10.79 -0.97
C ALA A 333 6.63 9.82 -1.41
N VAL A 334 7.02 8.59 -1.80
CA VAL A 334 6.13 7.44 -2.03
C VAL A 334 6.41 6.33 -1.02
N CYS A 335 5.64 5.23 -1.10
CA CYS A 335 5.68 4.13 -0.13
C CYS A 335 7.11 3.65 0.20
N THR A 336 7.93 3.44 -0.82
CA THR A 336 9.30 2.90 -0.66
C THR A 336 10.30 3.90 -0.09
N ASP A 337 10.04 5.21 -0.16
CA ASP A 337 10.93 6.23 0.44
C ASP A 337 10.84 6.19 1.96
N CYS A 338 9.65 5.83 2.48
CA CYS A 338 9.41 5.72 3.93
C CYS A 338 9.62 4.30 4.46
N HIS A 339 9.17 3.29 3.71
CA HIS A 339 9.11 1.91 4.15
C HIS A 339 10.22 1.02 3.57
N GLY A 340 11.03 1.49 2.62
CA GLY A 340 11.90 0.61 1.85
C GLY A 340 11.12 -0.30 0.89
N ALA A 341 11.84 -1.06 0.06
CA ALA A 341 11.23 -1.94 -0.95
C ALA A 341 11.20 -3.42 -0.52
N HIS A 342 12.31 -3.92 0.03
CA HIS A 342 12.48 -5.33 0.38
C HIS A 342 12.82 -5.57 1.85
N ASP A 343 12.97 -4.51 2.64
CA ASP A 343 13.42 -4.51 4.03
C ASP A 343 12.43 -3.75 4.93
N THR A 344 11.14 -3.80 4.57
CA THR A 344 10.11 -3.03 5.26
C THR A 344 10.04 -3.35 6.75
N PRO A 345 10.25 -2.35 7.62
CA PRO A 345 10.33 -2.57 9.05
C PRO A 345 8.97 -2.88 9.67
N ILE A 346 9.03 -3.51 10.84
CA ILE A 346 7.88 -3.62 11.73
C ILE A 346 7.40 -2.21 12.09
N PRO A 347 6.11 -1.90 11.92
CA PRO A 347 5.58 -0.60 12.28
C PRO A 347 5.84 -0.27 13.75
N ASP A 348 6.23 0.98 14.02
CA ASP A 348 6.48 1.50 15.38
C ASP A 348 7.66 0.83 16.12
N GLU A 349 8.53 0.09 15.41
CA GLU A 349 9.69 -0.60 16.01
C GLU A 349 11.01 -0.38 15.23
N PRO A 350 12.04 0.23 15.85
CA PRO A 350 11.96 1.06 17.05
C PRO A 350 11.22 2.38 16.74
N ARG A 351 10.48 2.92 17.72
CA ARG A 351 9.57 4.06 17.50
C ARG A 351 10.26 5.32 16.96
N GLU A 352 11.50 5.56 17.37
CA GLU A 352 12.31 6.68 16.88
C GLU A 352 12.61 6.63 15.37
N ARG A 353 12.55 5.43 14.76
CA ARG A 353 12.72 5.25 13.33
C ARG A 353 11.73 6.10 12.53
N ILE A 354 10.53 6.31 13.04
CA ILE A 354 9.51 7.14 12.39
C ILE A 354 10.05 8.56 12.14
N SER A 355 10.66 9.17 13.16
CA SER A 355 11.20 10.53 13.05
C SER A 355 12.44 10.58 12.14
N PHE A 356 13.30 9.55 12.18
CA PHE A 356 14.45 9.42 11.28
C PHE A 356 14.03 9.23 9.81
N THR A 357 12.91 8.55 9.55
CA THR A 357 12.38 8.43 8.19
C THR A 357 12.04 9.81 7.62
N CYS A 358 11.39 10.68 8.40
CA CYS A 358 11.06 12.04 8.00
C CYS A 358 12.31 12.93 7.83
N GLU A 359 13.34 12.74 8.67
CA GLU A 359 14.61 13.49 8.61
C GLU A 359 15.27 13.43 7.23
N GLN A 360 15.17 12.29 6.53
CA GLN A 360 15.80 12.08 5.23
C GLN A 360 15.54 13.22 4.23
N CYS A 361 14.34 13.82 4.31
CA CYS A 361 13.97 14.99 3.51
C CYS A 361 13.74 16.26 4.36
N HIS A 362 13.22 16.13 5.58
CA HIS A 362 12.86 17.25 6.46
C HIS A 362 13.89 17.51 7.57
N SER A 363 15.18 17.37 7.25
CA SER A 363 16.28 17.47 8.23
C SER A 363 16.26 18.75 9.08
N THR A 364 15.96 19.92 8.50
CA THR A 364 15.88 21.18 9.26
C THR A 364 14.77 21.15 10.32
N ILE A 365 13.62 20.56 9.99
CA ILE A 365 12.50 20.40 10.93
C ILE A 365 12.82 19.32 11.97
N PHE A 366 13.48 18.25 11.54
CA PHE A 366 13.96 17.21 12.45
C PHE A 366 14.94 17.77 13.49
N ASP A 367 15.86 18.65 13.11
CA ASP A 367 16.79 19.29 14.05
C ASP A 367 16.06 20.11 15.12
N GLU A 368 15.02 20.86 14.73
CA GLU A 368 14.16 21.57 15.68
C GLU A 368 13.43 20.60 16.61
N TYR A 369 12.82 19.55 16.05
CA TYR A 369 12.14 18.50 16.82
C TYR A 369 13.07 17.80 17.80
N ALA A 370 14.27 17.41 17.36
CA ALA A 370 15.27 16.73 18.19
C ALA A 370 15.72 17.60 19.38
N SER A 371 15.66 18.93 19.25
CA SER A 371 15.95 19.87 20.33
C SER A 371 14.77 20.12 21.29
N SER A 372 13.56 19.71 20.93
CA SER A 372 12.36 19.85 21.76
C SER A 372 12.33 18.87 22.92
N VAL A 373 11.46 19.10 23.91
CA VAL A 373 11.26 18.16 25.02
C VAL A 373 10.72 16.80 24.55
N HIS A 374 9.90 16.78 23.49
CA HIS A 374 9.36 15.55 22.91
C HIS A 374 10.44 14.77 22.17
N GLY A 375 11.16 15.42 21.26
CA GLY A 375 12.20 14.76 20.47
C GLY A 375 13.40 14.34 21.32
N ALA A 376 13.82 15.16 22.29
CA ALA A 376 14.89 14.78 23.20
C ALA A 376 14.55 13.52 24.00
N ALA A 377 13.32 13.42 24.53
CA ALA A 377 12.86 12.24 25.27
C ALA A 377 12.72 11.01 24.37
N LEU A 378 12.22 11.17 23.13
CA LEU A 378 12.10 10.06 22.18
C LEU A 378 13.50 9.53 21.79
N LEU A 379 14.39 10.42 21.36
CA LEU A 379 15.65 10.05 20.73
C LEU A 379 16.74 9.68 21.75
N SER A 380 16.75 10.31 22.93
CA SER A 380 17.79 10.08 23.95
C SER A 380 17.38 9.03 24.99
N GLU A 381 16.10 8.92 25.29
CA GLU A 381 15.58 8.04 26.36
C GLU A 381 14.75 6.87 25.82
N SER A 382 14.49 6.82 24.50
CA SER A 382 13.59 5.85 23.86
C SER A 382 12.21 5.83 24.53
N ASN A 383 11.74 7.00 24.98
CA ASN A 383 10.47 7.12 25.68
C ASN A 383 9.30 6.97 24.68
N PRO A 384 8.42 5.95 24.81
CA PRO A 384 7.31 5.77 23.87
C PRO A 384 6.11 6.71 24.14
N ASP A 385 6.08 7.36 25.30
CA ASP A 385 4.98 8.20 25.76
C ASP A 385 4.96 9.60 25.09
N VAL A 386 5.93 9.91 24.23
CA VAL A 386 6.04 11.19 23.51
C VAL A 386 5.68 11.05 22.02
N PRO A 387 5.21 12.14 21.38
CA PRO A 387 4.79 12.12 19.98
C PRO A 387 5.99 12.07 19.03
N THR A 388 5.79 11.43 17.88
CA THR A 388 6.61 11.48 16.67
C THR A 388 5.97 12.40 15.63
N CYS A 389 6.58 12.56 14.45
CA CYS A 389 6.04 13.36 13.35
C CYS A 389 4.61 12.94 12.95
N ILE A 390 4.32 11.63 12.95
CA ILE A 390 3.03 11.11 12.48
C ILE A 390 1.89 11.31 13.48
N ASN A 391 2.18 11.61 14.74
CA ASN A 391 1.15 11.86 15.75
C ASN A 391 0.42 13.18 15.50
N CYS A 392 1.11 14.18 14.96
CA CYS A 392 0.52 15.47 14.61
C CYS A 392 0.08 15.51 13.15
N HIS A 393 0.86 14.93 12.23
CA HIS A 393 0.63 15.09 10.80
C HIS A 393 -0.16 13.93 10.16
N GLY A 394 -0.19 12.75 10.76
CA GLY A 394 -0.64 11.51 10.09
C GLY A 394 0.51 10.78 9.38
N VAL A 395 0.24 9.63 8.78
CA VAL A 395 1.27 8.76 8.15
C VAL A 395 0.98 8.41 6.68
N HIS A 396 -0.27 8.12 6.35
CA HIS A 396 -0.72 7.88 4.98
C HIS A 396 -1.74 8.93 4.52
N ASN A 397 -2.08 9.85 5.40
CA ASN A 397 -3.03 10.95 5.19
C ASN A 397 -2.40 12.24 5.74
N ILE A 398 -1.12 12.44 5.40
CA ILE A 398 -0.29 13.52 5.93
C ILE A 398 -0.98 14.86 5.64
N SER A 399 -1.49 15.49 6.69
CA SER A 399 -2.31 16.69 6.58
C SER A 399 -1.45 17.91 6.32
N ASP A 400 -1.91 18.81 5.44
CA ASP A 400 -1.24 20.07 5.17
C ASP A 400 -1.31 21.00 6.39
N PRO A 401 -0.15 21.27 7.04
CA PRO A 401 -0.11 22.08 8.25
C PRO A 401 -0.41 23.57 8.01
N THR A 402 -0.49 24.01 6.75
CA THR A 402 -0.77 25.40 6.38
C THR A 402 -2.27 25.72 6.25
N THR A 403 -3.13 24.71 6.35
CA THR A 403 -4.58 24.85 6.16
C THR A 403 -5.31 25.33 7.41
N ALA A 404 -6.40 26.09 7.21
CA ALA A 404 -7.35 26.43 8.28
C ALA A 404 -7.85 25.19 9.05
N ALA A 405 -8.14 24.11 8.33
CA ALA A 405 -8.64 22.87 8.89
C ALA A 405 -7.63 22.24 9.86
N PHE A 406 -6.35 22.17 9.49
CA PHE A 406 -5.30 21.69 10.39
C PHE A 406 -5.17 22.58 11.62
N ARG A 407 -5.18 23.90 11.42
CA ARG A 407 -5.09 24.88 12.52
C ARG A 407 -6.25 24.76 13.50
N ILE A 408 -7.49 24.62 13.04
CA ILE A 408 -8.66 24.49 13.92
C ILE A 408 -8.63 23.18 14.70
N ARG A 409 -8.14 22.09 14.10
CA ARG A 409 -8.03 20.77 14.74
C ARG A 409 -6.84 20.64 15.70
N SER A 410 -5.83 21.50 15.57
CA SER A 410 -4.58 21.37 16.34
C SER A 410 -4.74 21.26 17.85
N PRO A 411 -5.72 21.91 18.53
CA PRO A 411 -5.91 21.71 19.95
C PRO A 411 -6.28 20.27 20.32
N GLU A 412 -7.03 19.57 19.47
CA GLU A 412 -7.37 18.17 19.69
C GLU A 412 -6.13 17.28 19.58
N LEU A 413 -5.23 17.55 18.62
CA LEU A 413 -3.97 16.82 18.46
C LEU A 413 -3.12 16.87 19.73
N CYS A 414 -3.02 18.06 20.36
CA CYS A 414 -2.32 18.19 21.63
C CYS A 414 -3.05 17.47 22.78
N ALA A 415 -4.38 17.52 22.77
CA ALA A 415 -5.22 16.94 23.81
C ALA A 415 -5.18 15.40 23.85
N GLU A 416 -4.89 14.73 22.73
CA GLU A 416 -4.73 13.28 22.68
C GLU A 416 -3.75 12.76 23.74
N CYS A 417 -2.68 13.52 24.02
CA CYS A 417 -1.74 13.21 25.09
C CYS A 417 -1.95 14.10 26.33
N HIS A 418 -2.08 15.42 26.16
CA HIS A 418 -2.10 16.36 27.29
C HIS A 418 -3.42 16.41 28.06
N ALA A 419 -4.50 15.79 27.57
CA ALA A 419 -5.72 15.57 28.33
C ALA A 419 -5.85 14.13 28.87
N ASP A 420 -4.88 13.26 28.58
CA ASP A 420 -4.85 11.89 29.10
C ASP A 420 -4.31 11.88 30.55
N VAL A 421 -5.19 11.57 31.50
CA VAL A 421 -4.89 11.56 32.94
C VAL A 421 -3.87 10.49 33.28
N GLU A 422 -3.97 9.30 32.70
CA GLU A 422 -3.08 8.19 33.03
C GLU A 422 -1.66 8.44 32.48
N LEU A 423 -1.56 9.08 31.31
CA LEU A 423 -0.28 9.47 30.72
C LEU A 423 0.38 10.62 31.48
N MET A 424 -0.34 11.72 31.67
CA MET A 424 0.22 12.95 32.24
C MET A 424 0.55 12.83 33.74
N GLU A 425 -0.14 11.96 34.48
CA GLU A 425 0.18 11.69 35.90
C GLU A 425 1.61 11.15 36.07
N LYS A 426 2.14 10.38 35.10
CA LYS A 426 3.52 9.87 35.15
C LYS A 426 4.57 10.98 35.13
N TYR A 427 4.22 12.13 34.55
CA TYR A 427 5.11 13.26 34.31
C TYR A 427 4.78 14.48 35.20
N ASP A 428 3.82 14.35 36.11
CA ASP A 428 3.31 15.45 36.96
C ASP A 428 2.79 16.65 36.15
N ILE A 429 2.22 16.37 34.97
CA ILE A 429 1.62 17.37 34.09
C ILE A 429 0.11 17.41 34.36
N SER A 430 -0.46 18.61 34.49
CA SER A 430 -1.90 18.76 34.68
C SER A 430 -2.67 18.54 33.39
N THR A 431 -3.72 17.72 33.41
CA THR A 431 -4.64 17.55 32.27
C THR A 431 -5.69 18.64 32.14
N GLU A 432 -5.86 19.44 33.19
CA GLU A 432 -6.84 20.53 33.21
C GLU A 432 -6.39 21.70 32.29
N VAL A 433 -5.19 21.61 31.68
CA VAL A 433 -4.67 22.57 30.70
C VAL A 433 -5.56 22.67 29.45
N PHE A 434 -6.08 21.54 28.98
CA PHE A 434 -6.98 21.51 27.83
C PHE A 434 -8.35 22.08 28.20
N ASP A 435 -8.90 21.67 29.35
CA ASP A 435 -10.20 22.16 29.82
C ASP A 435 -10.19 23.68 30.07
N THR A 436 -9.09 24.21 30.62
CA THR A 436 -8.92 25.66 30.82
C THR A 436 -8.74 26.43 29.52
N TYR A 437 -8.07 25.86 28.50
CA TYR A 437 -8.00 26.43 27.15
C TYR A 437 -9.38 26.49 26.48
N VAL A 438 -10.10 25.37 26.43
CA VAL A 438 -11.42 25.32 25.76
C VAL A 438 -12.42 26.26 26.45
N ALA A 439 -12.31 26.43 27.77
CA ALA A 439 -13.12 27.37 28.54
C ALA A 439 -12.75 28.86 28.31
N ASP A 440 -11.58 29.14 27.72
CA ASP A 440 -11.17 30.50 27.39
C ASP A 440 -11.81 31.00 26.07
N PHE A 441 -11.64 32.30 25.79
CA PHE A 441 -12.24 32.91 24.60
C PHE A 441 -11.60 32.44 23.28
N HIS A 442 -10.31 32.10 23.27
CA HIS A 442 -9.64 31.53 22.12
C HIS A 442 -10.16 30.11 21.85
N GLY A 443 -10.08 29.21 22.84
CA GLY A 443 -10.53 27.84 22.73
C GLY A 443 -12.02 27.72 22.42
N THR A 444 -12.89 28.47 23.14
CA THR A 444 -14.33 28.49 22.83
C THR A 444 -14.60 28.94 21.40
N THR A 445 -13.83 29.89 20.87
CA THR A 445 -14.01 30.33 19.47
C THR A 445 -13.53 29.24 18.51
N VAL A 446 -12.37 28.63 18.73
CA VAL A 446 -11.85 27.56 17.87
C VAL A 446 -12.83 26.39 17.81
N THR A 447 -13.33 25.92 18.96
CA THR A 447 -14.36 24.85 19.03
C THR A 447 -15.67 25.24 18.33
N LEU A 448 -16.05 26.53 18.36
CA LEU A 448 -17.25 26.99 17.65
C LEU A 448 -17.07 26.88 16.12
N PHE A 449 -15.93 27.32 15.61
CA PHE A 449 -15.64 27.30 14.18
C PHE A 449 -15.42 25.88 13.66
N GLU A 450 -14.74 25.03 14.44
CA GLU A 450 -14.63 23.59 14.16
C GLU A 450 -15.98 22.92 13.84
N HIS A 451 -17.02 23.27 14.60
CA HIS A 451 -18.36 22.70 14.39
C HIS A 451 -19.19 23.39 13.31
N GLN A 452 -18.88 24.63 12.94
CA GLN A 452 -19.71 25.43 12.01
C GLN A 452 -19.11 25.52 10.61
N ASP A 453 -17.81 25.75 10.53
CA ASP A 453 -17.06 26.01 9.30
C ASP A 453 -15.57 25.68 9.55
N PRO A 454 -15.18 24.39 9.45
CA PRO A 454 -13.82 23.94 9.76
C PRO A 454 -12.76 24.46 8.78
N ASP A 455 -13.17 24.96 7.62
CA ASP A 455 -12.27 25.54 6.61
C ASP A 455 -12.11 27.06 6.78
N ALA A 456 -12.76 27.66 7.78
CA ALA A 456 -12.67 29.08 8.03
C ALA A 456 -11.33 29.46 8.68
N GLU A 457 -10.62 30.39 8.06
CA GLU A 457 -9.46 31.02 8.68
C GLU A 457 -9.87 31.76 9.97
N THR A 458 -9.32 31.34 11.10
CA THR A 458 -9.57 31.99 12.40
C THR A 458 -8.33 32.67 12.93
N ASN A 459 -8.47 33.98 13.20
CA ASN A 459 -7.47 34.76 13.91
C ASN A 459 -7.63 34.54 15.43
N LYS A 460 -7.46 33.30 15.89
CA LYS A 460 -7.55 32.87 17.29
C LYS A 460 -6.32 32.05 17.63
N ALA A 461 -5.78 32.26 18.83
CA ALA A 461 -4.61 31.55 19.28
C ALA A 461 -4.95 30.07 19.52
N VAL A 462 -4.11 29.17 19.02
CA VAL A 462 -4.11 27.74 19.34
C VAL A 462 -2.82 27.40 20.10
N CYS A 463 -2.70 26.15 20.57
CA CYS A 463 -1.61 25.70 21.42
C CYS A 463 -0.22 26.10 20.90
N TYR A 464 0.03 25.85 19.61
CA TYR A 464 1.35 26.08 19.01
C TYR A 464 1.69 27.57 18.79
N ASP A 465 0.73 28.49 18.78
CA ASP A 465 1.03 29.93 18.66
C ASP A 465 1.72 30.45 19.93
N CYS A 466 1.49 29.79 21.07
CA CYS A 466 2.09 30.12 22.36
C CYS A 466 3.28 29.22 22.69
N HIS A 467 3.21 27.93 22.35
CA HIS A 467 4.20 26.91 22.74
C HIS A 467 5.23 26.58 21.65
N GLY A 468 5.04 27.05 20.42
CA GLY A 468 5.84 26.63 19.26
C GLY A 468 5.30 25.34 18.63
N VAL A 469 5.93 24.93 17.53
CA VAL A 469 5.50 23.78 16.70
C VAL A 469 6.46 22.60 16.85
N HIS A 470 7.68 22.71 16.32
CA HIS A 470 8.66 21.63 16.32
C HIS A 470 9.70 21.77 17.43
N ALA A 471 10.05 22.98 17.86
CA ALA A 471 10.97 23.24 18.96
C ALA A 471 10.26 23.50 20.31
N ILE A 472 9.27 22.68 20.67
CA ILE A 472 8.50 22.87 21.92
C ILE A 472 9.42 22.62 23.13
N MET A 473 9.51 23.61 24.01
CA MET A 473 10.32 23.56 25.22
C MET A 473 9.46 23.42 26.48
N ASP A 474 10.10 23.08 27.59
CA ASP A 474 9.46 23.06 28.91
C ASP A 474 8.96 24.48 29.27
N PRO A 475 7.69 24.65 29.68
CA PRO A 475 7.13 25.97 29.98
C PRO A 475 7.74 26.68 31.21
N ASP A 476 8.49 25.95 32.05
CA ASP A 476 9.26 26.51 33.16
C ASP A 476 10.72 26.78 32.83
N ASP A 477 11.19 26.38 31.64
CA ASP A 477 12.50 26.76 31.13
C ASP A 477 12.53 28.28 30.82
N PRO A 478 13.46 29.05 31.42
CA PRO A 478 13.60 30.47 31.11
C PRO A 478 13.92 30.75 29.63
N ASP A 479 14.58 29.81 28.94
CA ASP A 479 14.96 29.94 27.54
C ASP A 479 13.80 29.59 26.58
N ALA A 480 12.73 28.93 27.05
CA ALA A 480 11.51 28.70 26.28
C ALA A 480 10.82 30.00 25.87
N GLY A 481 11.11 31.11 26.55
CA GLY A 481 10.66 32.44 26.16
C GLY A 481 9.16 32.69 26.28
N ILE A 482 8.34 31.69 26.63
CA ILE A 482 6.86 31.81 26.67
C ILE A 482 6.44 32.98 27.58
N LYS A 483 6.93 33.02 28.82
CA LYS A 483 6.61 34.09 29.77
C LYS A 483 7.28 35.43 29.39
N ALA A 484 8.50 35.39 28.86
CA ALA A 484 9.28 36.59 28.53
C ALA A 484 8.75 37.31 27.28
N ASN A 485 8.27 36.56 26.29
CA ASN A 485 7.79 37.05 25.00
C ASN A 485 6.27 37.13 24.92
N LEU A 486 5.55 36.78 26.00
CA LEU A 486 4.08 36.68 26.00
C LEU A 486 3.38 37.93 25.46
N LEU A 487 3.86 39.12 25.83
CA LEU A 487 3.30 40.38 25.33
C LEU A 487 3.47 40.51 23.81
N GLU A 488 4.64 40.15 23.28
CA GLU A 488 4.93 40.20 21.85
C GLU A 488 4.06 39.19 21.10
N THR A 489 3.90 37.97 21.63
CA THR A 489 2.98 36.96 21.09
C THR A 489 1.53 37.48 21.09
N CYS A 490 1.04 38.05 22.19
CA CYS A 490 -0.30 38.65 22.24
C CYS A 490 -0.46 39.78 21.22
N GLN A 491 0.57 40.59 21.00
CA GLN A 491 0.54 41.74 20.10
C GLN A 491 0.42 41.37 18.62
N GLN A 492 0.71 40.12 18.24
CA GLN A 492 0.47 39.62 16.88
C GLN A 492 -1.02 39.73 16.50
N CYS A 493 -1.92 39.52 17.47
CA CYS A 493 -3.37 39.63 17.28
C CYS A 493 -3.98 40.87 17.97
N HIS A 494 -3.36 41.34 19.05
CA HIS A 494 -3.79 42.46 19.88
C HIS A 494 -2.75 43.60 19.87
N PRO A 495 -2.62 44.37 18.76
CA PRO A 495 -1.54 45.33 18.59
C PRO A 495 -1.54 46.46 19.63
N ASP A 496 -2.69 46.75 20.26
CA ASP A 496 -2.82 47.74 21.32
C ASP A 496 -2.58 47.17 22.73
N ALA A 497 -2.22 45.89 22.86
CA ALA A 497 -1.95 45.26 24.15
C ALA A 497 -0.78 45.93 24.87
N THR A 498 -0.98 46.24 26.15
CA THR A 498 0.04 46.86 27.02
C THR A 498 0.65 45.82 27.94
N ALA A 499 1.74 46.17 28.65
CA ALA A 499 2.46 45.23 29.52
C ALA A 499 1.60 44.51 30.58
N ASN A 500 0.49 45.13 31.03
CA ASN A 500 -0.42 44.53 32.01
C ASN A 500 -1.54 43.70 31.36
N PHE A 501 -1.61 43.64 30.03
CA PHE A 501 -2.65 42.90 29.31
C PHE A 501 -2.51 41.38 29.53
N PRO A 502 -1.31 40.78 29.42
CA PRO A 502 -1.15 39.35 29.72
C PRO A 502 -1.43 38.98 31.18
N ASP A 503 -1.29 39.91 32.13
CA ASP A 503 -1.59 39.65 33.56
C ASP A 503 -3.08 39.32 33.82
N SER A 504 -3.96 39.66 32.87
CA SER A 504 -5.39 39.33 32.95
C SER A 504 -5.71 37.92 32.47
N TRP A 505 -4.76 37.25 31.80
CA TRP A 505 -4.86 35.86 31.40
C TRP A 505 -4.43 34.96 32.56
N THR A 506 -5.25 33.96 32.87
CA THR A 506 -5.02 33.04 34.00
C THR A 506 -3.97 31.97 33.73
N SER A 507 -3.33 32.00 32.55
CA SER A 507 -2.62 30.86 31.95
C SER A 507 -3.53 29.61 31.88
N HIS A 508 -2.94 28.42 31.74
CA HIS A 508 -3.64 27.13 31.78
C HIS A 508 -3.82 26.60 33.22
N PHE A 509 -3.89 27.47 34.23
CA PHE A 509 -4.11 27.07 35.62
C PHE A 509 -5.57 27.22 36.01
N GLU A 510 -6.13 26.19 36.64
CA GLU A 510 -7.42 26.30 37.29
C GLU A 510 -7.40 27.42 38.36
N PRO A 511 -8.37 28.35 38.33
CA PRO A 511 -8.49 29.35 39.37
C PRO A 511 -8.61 28.70 40.76
N SER A 512 -7.66 29.02 41.64
CA SER A 512 -7.56 28.55 43.01
C SER A 512 -7.13 29.69 43.93
N LEU A 513 -7.04 29.43 45.23
CA LEU A 513 -6.50 30.44 46.16
C LEU A 513 -5.01 30.70 45.95
N GLN A 514 -4.30 29.75 45.34
CA GLN A 514 -2.88 29.82 45.01
C GLN A 514 -2.67 30.48 43.64
N HIS A 515 -3.46 30.11 42.64
CA HIS A 515 -3.37 30.60 41.27
C HIS A 515 -4.63 31.41 40.91
N ASN A 516 -4.50 32.70 40.62
CA ASN A 516 -5.63 33.57 40.28
C ASN A 516 -6.74 33.67 41.36
N PRO A 517 -6.39 34.05 42.62
CA PRO A 517 -7.33 34.03 43.76
C PRO A 517 -8.57 34.90 43.56
N MET A 518 -8.44 36.03 42.85
CA MET A 518 -9.58 36.90 42.56
C MET A 518 -10.61 36.21 41.67
N VAL A 519 -10.16 35.51 40.62
CA VAL A 519 -11.04 34.77 39.71
C VAL A 519 -11.73 33.63 40.46
N TYR A 520 -10.98 32.91 41.30
CA TYR A 520 -11.54 31.86 42.17
C TYR A 520 -12.65 32.39 43.09
N LEU A 521 -12.43 33.51 43.77
CA LEU A 521 -13.41 34.10 44.68
C LEU A 521 -14.68 34.59 43.94
N VAL A 522 -14.52 35.13 42.73
CA VAL A 522 -15.65 35.53 41.88
C VAL A 522 -16.45 34.29 41.42
N ASN A 523 -15.77 33.23 41.00
CA ASN A 523 -16.41 31.96 40.63
C ASN A 523 -17.18 31.36 41.81
N LEU A 524 -16.55 31.31 42.99
CA LEU A 524 -17.19 30.83 44.22
C LEU A 524 -18.43 31.65 44.58
N PHE A 525 -18.36 32.97 44.44
CA PHE A 525 -19.51 33.85 44.65
C PHE A 525 -20.68 33.49 43.74
N TYR A 526 -20.45 33.34 42.43
CA TYR A 526 -21.51 32.98 41.48
C TYR A 526 -22.03 31.55 41.68
N GLN A 527 -21.17 30.60 42.02
CA GLN A 527 -21.55 29.23 42.36
C GLN A 527 -22.49 29.17 43.57
N ILE A 528 -22.44 30.15 44.48
CA ILE A 528 -23.36 30.24 45.62
C ILE A 528 -24.63 31.04 45.25
N VAL A 529 -24.46 32.20 44.62
CA VAL A 529 -25.57 33.13 44.37
C VAL A 529 -26.55 32.61 43.33
N ILE A 530 -26.08 31.97 42.26
CA ILE A 530 -26.95 31.46 41.19
C ILE A 530 -27.90 30.38 41.73
N PRO A 531 -27.44 29.29 42.37
CA PRO A 531 -28.34 28.27 42.91
C PRO A 531 -29.23 28.80 44.04
N ALA A 532 -28.73 29.69 44.89
CA ALA A 532 -29.55 30.31 45.93
C ALA A 532 -30.71 31.12 45.32
N THR A 533 -30.43 31.88 44.28
CA THR A 533 -31.44 32.70 43.57
C THR A 533 -32.44 31.81 42.83
N VAL A 534 -31.96 30.84 42.04
CA VAL A 534 -32.81 29.88 41.32
C VAL A 534 -33.65 29.05 42.29
N GLY A 535 -33.06 28.57 43.38
CA GLY A 535 -33.73 27.80 44.42
C GLY A 535 -34.80 28.62 45.15
N PHE A 536 -34.52 29.89 45.46
CA PHE A 536 -35.49 30.81 46.05
C PHE A 536 -36.70 31.02 45.13
N PHE A 537 -36.47 31.33 43.84
CA PHE A 537 -37.56 31.49 42.88
C PHE A 537 -38.32 30.18 42.65
N GLY A 538 -37.63 29.04 42.55
CA GLY A 538 -38.23 27.72 42.44
C GLY A 538 -39.13 27.40 43.64
N PHE A 539 -38.69 27.73 44.86
CA PHE A 539 -39.50 27.59 46.07
C PHE A 539 -40.75 28.49 46.05
N MET A 540 -40.62 29.75 45.62
CA MET A 540 -41.77 30.64 45.47
C MET A 540 -42.79 30.11 44.46
N VAL A 541 -42.32 29.59 43.32
CA VAL A 541 -43.18 28.98 42.30
C VAL A 541 -43.85 27.72 42.84
N ALA A 542 -43.10 26.84 43.51
CA ALA A 542 -43.63 25.59 44.07
C ALA A 542 -44.71 25.86 45.15
N THR A 543 -44.50 26.86 46.00
CA THR A 543 -45.46 27.25 47.03
C THR A 543 -46.73 27.87 46.43
N ASP A 544 -46.62 28.66 45.34
CA ASP A 544 -47.78 29.16 44.61
C ASP A 544 -48.57 28.02 43.92
N ILE A 545 -47.87 27.08 43.27
CA ILE A 545 -48.49 25.89 42.66
C ILE A 545 -49.21 25.07 43.74
N TYR A 546 -48.56 24.79 44.87
CA TYR A 546 -49.17 24.06 45.99
C TYR A 546 -50.42 24.78 46.51
N ARG A 547 -50.36 26.10 46.69
CA ARG A 547 -51.51 26.90 47.10
C ARG A 547 -52.66 26.78 46.09
N ARG A 548 -52.39 26.90 44.79
CA ARG A 548 -53.42 26.77 43.73
C ARG A 548 -54.05 25.38 43.69
N ILE A 549 -53.25 24.32 43.82
CA ILE A 549 -53.74 22.94 43.89
C ILE A 549 -54.64 22.77 45.12
N ARG A 550 -54.18 23.23 46.30
CA ARG A 550 -54.94 23.15 47.55
C ARG A 550 -56.28 23.90 47.47
N LEU A 551 -56.32 25.06 46.81
CA LEU A 551 -57.55 25.83 46.61
C LEU A 551 -58.51 25.09 45.66
N ARG A 552 -58.02 24.53 44.55
CA ARG A 552 -58.85 23.74 43.62
C ARG A 552 -59.41 22.45 44.25
N LEU A 553 -58.63 21.78 45.10
CA LEU A 553 -59.06 20.58 45.81
C LEU A 553 -60.05 20.85 46.96
N ARG A 554 -60.16 22.11 47.43
CA ARG A 554 -61.01 22.47 48.56
C ARG A 554 -62.40 22.98 48.22
N GLY A 555 -62.70 23.24 46.95
CA GLY A 555 -64.03 23.71 46.51
C GLY A 555 -64.33 25.12 46.97
#